data_AF-A0A4S1FWY3-F1
#
_entry.id   AF-A0A4S1FWY3-F1
#
_cell.length_a   1.000
_cell.length_b   1.000
_cell.length_c   1.000
_cell.angle_alpha   90.00
_cell.angle_beta   90.00
_cell.angle_gamma   90.00
#
_symmetry.space_group_name_H-M   'P 1'
#
loop_
_entity.id
_entity.type
_entity.pdbx_description
1 polymer ?
#
loop_
_entity_poly.entity_id
_entity_poly.type
_entity_poly.pdbx_seq_one_letter_code
_entity_poly.pdbx_strand_id
1 'polypeptide(L)' 'YFWTSLKREYDIAAEHFAMNDKALTAITRTAIDAAFVDRNTKAVLLGRLDAKVR' A
#
# COMPACT_ATOMS: atom_id res chain seq x y z
N TYR A 1 11.45 14.78 12.01
CA TYR A 1 11.46 14.07 10.71
C TYR A 1 12.30 12.80 10.84
N PHE A 2 11.87 11.69 10.25
CA PHE A 2 12.49 10.37 10.44
C PHE A 2 13.59 10.01 9.40
N TRP A 3 13.98 10.95 8.53
CA TRP A 3 15.04 10.75 7.51
C TRP A 3 14.84 9.51 6.61
N THR A 4 13.59 9.17 6.33
CA THR A 4 13.20 8.01 5.53
C THR A 4 12.31 8.41 4.35
N SER A 5 12.02 7.44 3.48
CA SER A 5 11.05 7.56 2.38
C SER A 5 10.06 6.41 2.44
N LEU A 6 8.88 6.57 1.83
CA LEU A 6 7.89 5.50 1.79
C LEU A 6 8.45 4.21 1.17
N LYS A 7 9.30 4.33 0.13
CA LYS A 7 9.98 3.17 -0.46
C LYS A 7 10.85 2.45 0.58
N ARG A 8 11.66 3.20 1.35
CA ARG A 8 12.53 2.62 2.37
C ARG A 8 11.73 1.87 3.45
N GLU A 9 10.57 2.37 3.83
CA GLU A 9 9.70 1.68 4.80
C GLU A 9 9.14 0.36 4.24
N TYR A 10 8.77 0.32 2.95
CA TYR A 10 8.32 -0.92 2.30
C TYR A 10 9.47 -1.91 2.09
N ASP A 11 10.68 -1.42 1.77
CA ASP A 11 11.89 -2.25 1.70
C ASP A 11 12.17 -2.89 3.06
N ILE A 12 12.11 -2.11 4.16
CA ILE A 12 12.24 -2.62 5.54
C ILE A 12 11.18 -3.67 5.86
N ALA A 13 9.92 -3.46 5.45
CA ALA A 13 8.84 -4.42 5.64
C ALA A 13 9.13 -5.76 4.94
N ALA A 14 9.65 -5.73 3.72
CA ALA A 14 10.05 -6.93 2.99
C ALA A 14 11.24 -7.64 3.67
N GLU A 15 12.29 -6.89 4.01
CA GLU A 15 13.56 -7.41 4.54
C GLU A 15 13.44 -7.96 5.96
N HIS A 16 12.73 -7.24 6.84
CA HIS A 16 12.74 -7.53 8.27
C HIS A 16 11.45 -8.17 8.79
N PHE A 17 10.32 -8.00 8.08
CA PHE A 17 9.01 -8.52 8.51
C PHE A 17 8.51 -9.68 7.62
N ALA A 18 9.35 -10.18 6.71
CA ALA A 18 9.03 -11.26 5.77
C ALA A 18 7.77 -10.98 4.94
N MET A 19 7.49 -9.70 4.67
CA MET A 19 6.33 -9.29 3.88
C MET A 19 6.64 -9.42 2.39
N ASN A 20 6.03 -10.42 1.74
CA ASN A 20 6.08 -10.51 0.29
C ASN A 20 5.19 -9.46 -0.39
N ASP A 21 5.31 -9.32 -1.71
CA ASP A 21 4.57 -8.34 -2.52
C ASP A 21 3.05 -8.44 -2.33
N LYS A 22 2.53 -9.66 -2.14
CA LYS A 22 1.11 -9.89 -1.85
C LYS A 22 0.70 -9.29 -0.51
N ALA A 23 1.52 -9.47 0.53
CA ALA A 23 1.28 -8.90 1.85
C ALA A 23 1.37 -7.36 1.84
N LEU A 24 2.39 -6.81 1.17
CA LEU A 24 2.55 -5.37 1.01
C LEU A 24 1.37 -4.74 0.25
N THR A 25 0.95 -5.37 -0.85
CA THR A 25 -0.25 -4.97 -1.59
C THR A 25 -1.52 -5.00 -0.73
N ALA A 26 -1.67 -6.03 0.12
CA ALA A 26 -2.83 -6.17 0.99
C ALA A 26 -2.88 -5.07 2.07
N ILE A 27 -1.73 -4.67 2.63
CA ILE A 27 -1.66 -3.52 3.55
C ILE A 27 -2.04 -2.22 2.81
N THR A 28 -1.51 -2.00 1.61
CA THR A 28 -1.87 -0.81 0.81
C THR A 28 -3.37 -0.75 0.52
N ARG A 29 -3.99 -1.89 0.17
CA ARG A 29 -5.45 -1.98 0.00
C ARG A 29 -6.19 -1.59 1.27
N THR A 30 -5.79 -2.15 2.41
CA THR A 30 -6.39 -1.86 3.72
C THR A 30 -6.28 -0.37 4.06
N ALA A 31 -5.15 0.27 3.76
CA ALA A 31 -4.96 1.70 3.97
C ALA A 31 -5.90 2.55 3.10
N ILE A 32 -6.15 2.16 1.84
CA ILE A 32 -7.10 2.84 0.95
C ILE A 32 -8.54 2.67 1.46
N ASP A 33 -8.90 1.47 1.93
CA ASP A 33 -10.24 1.19 2.49
C ASP A 33 -10.50 2.01 3.76
N ALA A 34 -9.48 2.19 4.61
CA ALA A 34 -9.56 2.97 5.83
C ALA A 34 -9.44 4.50 5.62
N ALA A 35 -9.01 4.95 4.43
CA ALA A 35 -8.80 6.38 4.17
C ALA A 35 -10.10 7.20 4.28
N PHE A 36 -10.00 8.42 4.80
CA PHE A 36 -11.12 9.37 4.88
C PHE A 36 -11.31 10.14 3.56
N VAL A 37 -11.62 9.41 2.50
CA VAL A 37 -11.98 9.96 1.18
C VAL A 37 -13.32 9.39 0.73
N ASP A 38 -13.95 10.04 -0.26
CA ASP A 38 -15.23 9.59 -0.80
C ASP A 38 -15.11 8.24 -1.52
N ARG A 39 -16.27 7.61 -1.74
CA ARG A 39 -16.34 6.27 -2.34
C ARG A 39 -15.78 6.22 -3.76
N ASN A 40 -15.95 7.28 -4.56
CA ASN A 40 -15.45 7.30 -5.93
C ASN A 40 -13.94 7.39 -5.94
N THR A 41 -13.35 8.23 -5.08
CA THR A 41 -11.90 8.31 -4.92
C THR A 41 -11.31 6.97 -4.47
N LYS A 42 -11.91 6.29 -3.48
CA LYS A 42 -11.48 4.94 -3.07
C LYS A 42 -11.50 3.96 -4.25
N ALA A 43 -12.60 3.92 -5.00
CA ALA A 43 -12.76 3.01 -6.13
C ALA A 43 -11.68 3.20 -7.20
N VAL A 44 -11.35 4.46 -7.53
CA VAL A 44 -10.27 4.77 -8.49
C VAL A 44 -8.91 4.31 -7.97
N LEU A 45 -8.60 4.55 -6.70
CA LEU A 45 -7.33 4.15 -6.10
C LEU A 45 -7.18 2.62 -6.04
N LEU A 46 -8.23 1.91 -5.61
CA LEU A 46 -8.27 0.45 -5.60
C LEU A 46 -8.10 -0.13 -7.01
N GLY A 47 -8.80 0.42 -8.01
CA GLY A 47 -8.66 -0.02 -9.40
C GLY A 47 -7.23 0.17 -9.94
N ARG A 48 -6.55 1.26 -9.56
CA ARG A 48 -5.14 1.48 -9.91
C ARG A 48 -4.20 0.49 -9.21
N LEU A 49 -4.48 0.16 -7.95
CA LEU A 49 -3.70 -0.84 -7.21
C LEU A 49 -3.85 -2.23 -7.87
N ASP A 50 -5.07 -2.64 -8.17
CA ASP A 50 -5.36 -3.93 -8.81
C ASP A 50 -4.70 -4.05 -10.19
N ALA A 51 -4.69 -2.97 -10.98
CA ALA A 51 -4.03 -2.94 -12.29
C ALA A 51 -2.51 -3.07 -12.23
N LYS A 52 -1.88 -2.76 -11.09
CA LYS A 52 -0.42 -2.89 -10.88
C LYS A 52 0.01 -4.26 -10.37
N VAL A 53 -0.94 -5.04 -9.85
CA VAL A 53 -0.71 -6.40 -9.32
C VAL A 53 -0.89 -7.46 -10.40
N ARG A 54 -1.58 -7.12 -11.49
CA ARG A 54 -1.68 -7.94 -12.71
C ARG A 54 -0.36 -7.95 -13.47
#